data_AF-A0A158IR61-F1
#
_entry.id   AF-A0A158IR61-F1
#
_cell.length_a   1.000
_cell.length_b   1.000
_cell.length_c   1.000
_cell.angle_alpha   90.00
_cell.angle_beta   90.00
_cell.angle_gamma   90.00
#
_symmetry.space_group_name_H-M   'P 1'
#
loop_
_entity.id
_entity.type
_entity.pdbx_description
1 polymer ?
#
loop_
_entity_poly.entity_id
_entity_poly.type
_entity_poly.pdbx_seq_one_letter_code
_entity_poly.pdbx_strand_id
1 'polypeptide(L)'
;MSRHPTKIVSSEHLVSESSAELSELEYGLIMASNAFNRWMVRCMSAAGAKDMTAVEVSLLHHVSHRDRKKKLADICFVLNIEDTHVATYALKKLVARGYVKSEKTGKEVFFSATPAGRDLCGKYREVRESCLITTLSESGLTNEQIGEAAQLMRNASGLYDTAARAAASL
;
A
#
# COMPACT_ATOMS: atom_id res chain seq x y z
N MET A 1 21.12 11.15 34.92
CA MET A 1 20.15 10.82 33.86
C MET A 1 20.82 11.08 32.54
N SER A 2 21.34 10.05 31.87
CA SER A 2 21.96 10.21 30.55
C SER A 2 20.87 10.55 29.54
N ARG A 3 20.94 11.75 29.00
CA ARG A 3 20.05 12.28 27.98
C ARG A 3 20.27 11.44 26.72
N HIS A 4 19.40 10.45 26.47
CA HIS A 4 19.37 9.77 25.18
C HIS A 4 19.17 10.82 24.08
N PRO A 5 19.86 10.71 22.93
CA PRO A 5 19.59 11.60 21.81
C PRO A 5 18.08 11.62 21.57
N THR A 6 17.50 12.82 21.51
CA THR A 6 16.05 13.02 21.44
C THR A 6 15.54 12.29 20.20
N LYS A 7 14.97 11.10 20.41
CA LYS A 7 14.43 10.29 19.31
C LYS A 7 13.26 11.03 18.69
N ILE A 8 13.16 10.99 17.37
CA ILE A 8 12.11 11.70 16.65
C ILE A 8 10.87 10.80 16.65
N VAL A 9 9.97 11.05 17.60
CA VAL A 9 8.74 10.28 17.81
C VAL A 9 7.50 11.13 17.58
N SER A 10 6.40 10.52 17.14
CA SER A 10 5.12 11.22 16.96
C SER A 10 4.40 11.47 18.28
N SER A 11 4.52 10.52 19.21
CA SER A 11 3.71 10.42 20.42
C SER A 11 4.61 10.09 21.61
N GLU A 12 5.21 11.11 22.21
CA GLU A 12 6.16 10.96 23.33
C GLU A 12 5.58 10.14 24.50
N HIS A 13 4.28 10.29 24.77
CA HIS A 13 3.58 9.55 25.82
C HIS A 13 3.44 8.04 25.58
N LEU A 14 3.73 7.54 24.37
CA LEU A 14 3.71 6.11 24.03
C LEU A 14 5.11 5.48 24.03
N VAL A 15 6.16 6.28 24.24
CA VAL A 15 7.54 5.80 24.20
C VAL A 15 7.75 4.79 25.33
N SER A 16 7.97 3.54 24.96
CA SER A 16 8.27 2.48 25.92
C SER A 16 9.69 2.63 26.44
N GLU A 17 9.87 2.43 27.76
CA GLU A 17 11.21 2.29 28.37
C GLU A 17 12.01 1.14 27.75
N SER A 18 11.32 0.12 27.22
CA SER A 18 11.94 -1.06 26.61
C SER A 18 12.29 -0.91 25.12
N SER A 19 11.67 0.03 24.41
CA SER A 19 11.94 0.24 22.98
C SER A 19 11.40 1.59 22.50
N ALA A 20 12.28 2.59 22.53
CA ALA A 20 11.96 3.90 21.95
C ALA A 20 12.20 3.93 20.42
N GLU A 21 12.99 2.99 19.89
CA GLU A 21 13.21 2.75 18.46
C GLU A 21 11.91 2.34 17.74
N LEU A 22 11.05 1.55 18.39
CA LEU A 22 9.76 1.16 17.80
C LEU A 22 8.86 2.39 17.57
N SER A 23 8.83 3.32 18.53
CA SER A 23 8.07 4.58 18.39
C SER A 23 8.61 5.48 17.27
N GLU A 24 9.93 5.46 17.04
CA GLU A 24 10.56 6.17 15.92
C GLU A 24 10.20 5.51 14.57
N LEU A 25 10.21 4.17 14.51
CA LEU A 25 9.74 3.42 13.33
C LEU A 25 8.27 3.71 13.03
N GLU A 26 7.41 3.73 14.04
CA GLU A 26 5.98 4.04 13.90
C GLU A 26 5.76 5.45 13.36
N TYR A 27 6.55 6.42 13.82
CA TYR A 27 6.49 7.76 13.26
C TYR A 27 6.92 7.78 11.79
N GLY A 28 8.03 7.09 11.47
CA GLY A 28 8.49 6.90 10.10
C GLY A 28 7.42 6.25 9.21
N LEU A 29 6.74 5.21 9.71
CA LEU A 29 5.67 4.50 9.02
C LEU A 29 4.50 5.43 8.68
N ILE A 30 4.05 6.26 9.63
CA ILE A 30 2.97 7.23 9.41
C ILE A 30 3.36 8.22 8.30
N MET A 31 4.55 8.80 8.40
CA MET A 31 5.04 9.80 7.45
C MET A 31 5.22 9.20 6.04
N ALA A 32 5.84 8.02 5.96
CA ALA A 32 6.09 7.31 4.72
C ALA A 32 4.77 6.84 4.07
N SER A 33 3.83 6.31 4.85
CA SER A 33 2.50 5.89 4.36
C SER A 33 1.74 7.08 3.74
N ASN A 34 1.72 8.21 4.43
CA ASN A 34 1.09 9.44 3.92
C ASN A 34 1.75 9.95 2.64
N ALA A 35 3.08 9.94 2.56
CA ALA A 35 3.82 10.34 1.38
C ALA A 35 3.59 9.38 0.19
N PHE A 36 3.62 8.07 0.45
CA PHE A 36 3.41 7.03 -0.54
C PHE A 36 1.98 7.06 -1.11
N ASN A 37 0.97 7.24 -0.26
CA ASN A 37 -0.42 7.39 -0.70
C ASN A 37 -0.59 8.61 -1.62
N ARG A 38 0.00 9.76 -1.27
CA ARG A 38 0.00 10.95 -2.13
C ARG A 38 0.72 10.69 -3.46
N TRP A 39 1.85 10.00 -3.43
CA TRP A 39 2.58 9.61 -4.64
C TRP A 39 1.74 8.74 -5.57
N MET A 40 1.12 7.66 -5.06
CA MET A 40 0.28 6.77 -5.87
C MET A 40 -0.85 7.52 -6.58
N VAL A 41 -1.56 8.39 -5.85
CA VAL A 41 -2.66 9.20 -6.42
C VAL A 41 -2.14 10.16 -7.49
N ARG A 42 -1.04 10.86 -7.23
CA ARG A 42 -0.46 11.81 -8.20
C ARG A 42 0.08 11.11 -9.45
N CYS A 43 0.76 9.97 -9.28
CA CYS A 43 1.27 9.15 -10.37
C CYS A 43 0.12 8.63 -11.24
N MET A 44 -0.97 8.15 -10.64
CA MET A 44 -2.16 7.72 -11.38
C MET A 44 -2.86 8.87 -12.10
N SER A 45 -2.94 10.04 -11.48
CA SER A 45 -3.51 11.23 -12.12
C SER A 45 -2.70 11.64 -13.35
N ALA A 46 -1.37 11.62 -13.27
CA ALA A 46 -0.48 11.88 -14.39
C ALA A 46 -0.54 10.79 -15.48
N ALA A 47 -0.83 9.54 -15.11
CA ALA A 47 -1.07 8.44 -16.05
C ALA A 47 -2.39 8.55 -16.83
N GLY A 48 -3.25 9.53 -16.47
CA GLY A 48 -4.49 9.86 -17.18
C GLY A 48 -5.77 9.47 -16.46
N ALA A 49 -5.70 8.89 -15.25
CA ALA A 49 -6.89 8.58 -14.44
C ALA A 49 -6.98 9.50 -13.22
N LYS A 50 -7.80 10.54 -13.33
CA LYS A 50 -8.08 11.48 -12.23
C LYS A 50 -8.99 10.86 -11.17
N ASP A 51 -8.94 11.43 -9.97
CA ASP A 51 -9.84 11.09 -8.85
C ASP A 51 -9.83 9.60 -8.47
N MET A 52 -8.66 8.96 -8.58
CA MET A 52 -8.44 7.61 -8.07
C MET A 52 -7.74 7.70 -6.70
N THR A 53 -8.31 7.01 -5.72
CA THR A 53 -7.75 6.87 -4.37
C THR A 53 -6.58 5.89 -4.36
N ALA A 54 -5.72 5.99 -3.34
CA ALA A 54 -4.60 5.06 -3.14
C ALA A 54 -5.04 3.60 -3.11
N VAL A 55 -6.16 3.29 -2.45
CA VAL A 55 -6.73 1.93 -2.38
C VAL A 55 -7.16 1.43 -3.75
N GLU A 56 -7.82 2.26 -4.56
CA GLU A 56 -8.19 1.90 -5.94
C GLU A 56 -6.95 1.65 -6.82
N VAL A 57 -5.89 2.46 -6.67
CA VAL A 57 -4.61 2.23 -7.38
C VAL A 57 -4.00 0.88 -7.01
N SER A 58 -3.88 0.59 -5.70
CA SER A 58 -3.36 -0.68 -5.20
C SER A 58 -4.17 -1.88 -5.70
N LEU A 59 -5.49 -1.79 -5.68
CA LEU A 59 -6.38 -2.84 -6.17
C LEU A 59 -6.23 -3.04 -7.68
N LEU A 60 -6.15 -1.98 -8.47
CA LEU A 60 -5.95 -2.08 -9.91
C LEU A 60 -4.61 -2.76 -10.23
N HIS A 61 -3.52 -2.37 -9.58
CA HIS A 61 -2.22 -3.01 -9.75
C HIS A 61 -2.26 -4.50 -9.37
N HIS A 62 -2.85 -4.81 -8.21
CA HIS A 62 -2.94 -6.18 -7.74
C HIS A 62 -3.78 -7.06 -8.68
N VAL A 63 -4.93 -6.57 -9.13
CA VAL A 63 -5.81 -7.28 -10.05
C VAL A 63 -5.15 -7.46 -11.43
N SER A 64 -4.34 -6.50 -11.88
CA SER A 64 -3.59 -6.58 -13.16
C SER A 64 -2.42 -7.55 -13.13
N HIS A 65 -1.88 -7.88 -11.95
CA HIS A 65 -0.74 -8.79 -11.82
C HIS A 65 -1.05 -10.22 -12.29
N ARG A 66 -0.21 -10.78 -13.18
CA ARG A 66 -0.27 -12.17 -13.71
C ARG A 66 -1.54 -12.53 -14.50
N ASP A 67 -2.27 -11.55 -15.03
CA ASP A 67 -3.40 -11.69 -15.96
C ASP A 67 -4.40 -12.83 -15.66
N ARG A 68 -4.67 -13.06 -14.38
CA ARG A 68 -5.61 -14.07 -13.89
C ARG A 68 -6.72 -13.45 -13.05
N LYS A 69 -7.90 -14.05 -13.10
CA LYS A 69 -9.00 -13.69 -12.20
C LYS A 69 -8.64 -13.99 -10.75
N LYS A 70 -9.00 -13.07 -9.84
CA LYS A 70 -8.71 -13.14 -8.41
C LYS A 70 -10.00 -13.01 -7.61
N LYS A 71 -10.16 -13.86 -6.62
CA LYS A 71 -11.32 -13.83 -5.71
C LYS A 71 -11.19 -12.64 -4.76
N LEU A 72 -12.31 -11.99 -4.42
CA LEU A 72 -12.33 -10.85 -3.50
C LEU A 72 -11.61 -11.15 -2.16
N ALA A 73 -11.89 -12.31 -1.56
CA ALA A 73 -11.26 -12.72 -0.30
C ALA A 73 -9.73 -12.80 -0.42
N ASP A 74 -9.22 -13.36 -1.50
CA ASP A 74 -7.78 -13.48 -1.74
C ASP A 74 -7.13 -12.10 -1.96
N ILE A 75 -7.83 -11.19 -2.62
CA ILE A 75 -7.37 -9.80 -2.81
C ILE A 75 -7.24 -9.12 -1.45
N CYS A 76 -8.28 -9.17 -0.62
CA CYS A 76 -8.26 -8.59 0.72
C CYS A 76 -7.13 -9.18 1.57
N PHE A 77 -6.98 -10.51 1.55
CA PHE A 77 -5.93 -11.21 2.28
C PHE A 77 -4.53 -10.78 1.85
N VAL A 78 -4.22 -10.77 0.54
CA VAL A 78 -2.88 -10.43 0.06
C VAL A 78 -2.53 -8.96 0.28
N LEU A 79 -3.51 -8.05 0.22
CA LEU A 79 -3.29 -6.62 0.44
C LEU A 79 -3.40 -6.20 1.91
N ASN A 80 -3.61 -7.15 2.83
CA ASN A 80 -3.88 -6.89 4.25
C ASN A 80 -5.02 -5.86 4.46
N ILE A 81 -6.10 -5.98 3.68
CA ILE A 81 -7.30 -5.16 3.83
C ILE A 81 -8.32 -5.92 4.67
N GLU A 82 -8.51 -5.48 5.90
CA GLU A 82 -9.47 -6.08 6.84
C GLU A 82 -10.92 -5.75 6.47
N ASP A 83 -11.21 -4.48 6.18
CA ASP A 83 -12.56 -4.07 5.78
C ASP A 83 -12.84 -4.42 4.31
N THR A 84 -13.51 -5.55 4.13
CA THR A 84 -13.92 -6.05 2.82
C THR A 84 -14.91 -5.10 2.11
N HIS A 85 -15.65 -4.25 2.83
CA HIS A 85 -16.54 -3.27 2.21
C HIS A 85 -15.76 -2.19 1.47
N VAL A 86 -14.65 -1.72 2.04
CA VAL A 86 -13.74 -0.75 1.40
C VAL A 86 -13.18 -1.33 0.10
N ALA A 87 -12.67 -2.57 0.14
CA ALA A 87 -12.16 -3.24 -1.05
C ALA A 87 -13.25 -3.43 -2.11
N THR A 88 -14.43 -3.89 -1.70
CA THR A 88 -15.57 -4.11 -2.61
C THR A 88 -16.02 -2.82 -3.28
N TYR A 89 -16.13 -1.74 -2.52
CA TYR A 89 -16.57 -0.45 -3.02
C TYR A 89 -15.57 0.14 -4.02
N ALA A 90 -14.28 0.09 -3.70
CA ALA A 90 -13.21 0.51 -4.60
C ALA A 90 -13.16 -0.34 -5.88
N LEU A 91 -13.29 -1.67 -5.78
CA LEU A 91 -13.36 -2.55 -6.95
C LEU A 91 -14.59 -2.27 -7.83
N LYS A 92 -15.76 -2.01 -7.22
CA LYS A 92 -16.96 -1.61 -7.97
C LYS A 92 -16.76 -0.29 -8.71
N LYS A 93 -16.08 0.70 -8.11
CA LYS A 93 -15.71 1.95 -8.80
C LYS A 93 -14.78 1.69 -9.98
N LEU A 94 -13.77 0.83 -9.83
CA LEU A 94 -12.88 0.45 -10.93
C LEU A 94 -13.62 -0.28 -12.06
N VAL A 95 -14.63 -1.08 -11.72
CA VAL A 95 -15.53 -1.70 -12.70
C VAL A 95 -16.37 -0.67 -13.44
N ALA A 96 -16.99 0.27 -12.72
CA ALA A 96 -17.78 1.34 -13.32
C ALA A 96 -16.93 2.25 -14.24
N ARG A 97 -15.65 2.42 -13.94
CA ARG A 97 -14.67 3.13 -14.77
C ARG A 97 -14.11 2.30 -15.94
N GLY A 98 -14.45 1.02 -16.04
CA GLY A 98 -14.04 0.14 -17.13
C GLY A 98 -12.60 -0.39 -17.04
N TYR A 99 -11.88 -0.18 -15.93
CA TYR A 99 -10.51 -0.67 -15.74
C TYR A 99 -10.44 -2.10 -15.19
N VAL A 100 -11.50 -2.53 -14.49
CA VAL A 100 -11.63 -3.87 -13.93
C VAL A 100 -12.94 -4.48 -14.43
N LYS A 101 -12.99 -5.80 -14.56
CA LYS A 101 -14.22 -6.56 -14.77
C LYS A 101 -14.47 -7.50 -13.60
N SER A 102 -15.74 -7.69 -13.26
CA SER A 102 -16.19 -8.65 -12.24
C SER A 102 -16.95 -9.81 -12.85
N GLU A 103 -16.72 -11.01 -12.36
CA GLU A 103 -17.43 -12.24 -12.73
C GLU A 103 -17.95 -12.90 -11.45
N LYS A 104 -19.22 -13.31 -11.44
CA LYS A 104 -19.79 -14.07 -10.32
C LYS A 104 -19.81 -15.55 -10.68
N THR A 105 -19.21 -16.38 -9.84
CA THR A 105 -19.22 -17.83 -9.99
C THR A 105 -19.75 -18.44 -8.69
N GLY A 106 -20.99 -18.94 -8.72
CA GLY A 106 -21.68 -19.40 -7.51
C GLY A 106 -21.86 -18.27 -6.49
N LYS A 107 -21.32 -18.46 -5.27
CA LYS A 107 -21.34 -17.46 -4.19
C LYS A 107 -20.15 -16.49 -4.23
N GLU A 108 -19.18 -16.71 -5.12
CA GLU A 108 -17.92 -15.98 -5.13
C GLU A 108 -17.90 -14.91 -6.23
N VAL A 109 -17.17 -13.82 -5.96
CA VAL A 109 -16.94 -12.73 -6.92
C VAL A 109 -15.46 -12.69 -7.25
N PHE A 110 -15.18 -12.73 -8.55
CA PHE A 110 -13.85 -12.66 -9.14
C PHE A 110 -13.65 -11.33 -9.84
N PHE A 111 -12.42 -10.80 -9.77
CA PHE A 111 -12.02 -9.58 -10.45
C PHE A 111 -10.81 -9.84 -11.34
N SER A 112 -10.77 -9.16 -12.49
CA SER A 112 -9.64 -9.18 -13.43
C SER A 112 -9.52 -7.84 -14.15
N ALA A 113 -8.32 -7.49 -14.61
CA ALA A 113 -8.11 -6.24 -15.33
C ALA A 113 -8.70 -6.33 -16.74
N THR A 114 -9.23 -5.21 -17.23
CA THR A 114 -9.59 -5.06 -18.64
C THR A 114 -8.34 -4.66 -19.45
N PRO A 115 -8.39 -4.69 -20.80
CA PRO A 115 -7.34 -4.09 -21.62
C PRO A 115 -7.04 -2.63 -21.23
N ALA A 116 -8.09 -1.81 -21.04
CA ALA A 116 -7.93 -0.43 -20.61
C ALA A 116 -7.27 -0.29 -19.23
N GLY A 117 -7.57 -1.19 -18.28
CA GLY A 117 -6.91 -1.21 -16.98
C GLY A 117 -5.42 -1.57 -17.05
N ARG A 118 -5.05 -2.48 -17.96
CA ARG A 118 -3.65 -2.84 -18.21
C ARG A 118 -2.88 -1.70 -18.88
N ASP A 119 -3.48 -1.06 -19.88
CA ASP A 119 -2.90 0.12 -20.54
C ASP A 119 -2.67 1.25 -19.54
N LEU A 120 -3.62 1.48 -18.62
CA LEU A 120 -3.46 2.47 -17.55
C LEU A 120 -2.31 2.10 -16.60
N CYS A 121 -2.14 0.82 -16.24
CA CYS A 121 -0.98 0.38 -15.47
C CYS A 121 0.35 0.59 -16.23
N GLY A 122 0.33 0.44 -17.57
CA GLY A 122 1.47 0.77 -18.42
C GLY A 122 1.85 2.24 -18.34
N LYS A 123 0.88 3.14 -18.52
CA LYS A 123 1.09 4.59 -18.37
C LYS A 123 1.56 4.98 -16.97
N TYR A 124 1.00 4.33 -15.93
CA TYR A 124 1.47 4.53 -14.56
C TYR A 124 2.95 4.15 -14.41
N ARG A 125 3.38 3.05 -15.03
CA ARG A 125 4.79 2.65 -15.03
C ARG A 125 5.66 3.72 -15.70
N GLU A 126 5.28 4.23 -16.86
CA GLU A 126 6.04 5.28 -17.56
C GLU A 126 6.23 6.54 -16.69
N VAL A 127 5.18 7.00 -16.02
CA VAL A 127 5.25 8.12 -15.08
C VAL A 127 6.16 7.77 -13.89
N ARG A 128 6.04 6.56 -13.34
CA ARG A 128 6.88 6.09 -12.24
C ARG A 128 8.36 6.06 -12.60
N GLU A 129 8.70 5.56 -13.79
CA GLU A 129 10.08 5.56 -14.27
C GLU A 129 10.61 6.98 -14.41
N SER A 130 9.85 7.87 -15.06
CA SER A 130 10.26 9.24 -15.35
C SER A 130 10.38 10.14 -14.12
N CYS A 131 9.59 9.88 -13.08
CA CYS A 131 9.57 10.72 -11.88
C CYS A 131 10.28 10.06 -10.69
N LEU A 132 9.81 8.88 -10.26
CA LEU A 132 10.29 8.29 -9.01
C LEU A 132 11.63 7.59 -9.19
N ILE A 133 11.81 6.82 -10.27
CA ILE A 133 13.07 6.10 -10.49
C ILE A 133 14.21 7.06 -10.82
N THR A 134 13.96 8.10 -11.62
CA THR A 134 14.92 9.18 -11.82
C THR A 134 15.30 9.86 -10.50
N THR A 135 14.33 10.30 -9.70
CA THR A 135 14.61 10.92 -8.39
C THR A 135 15.36 9.97 -7.45
N LEU A 136 15.04 8.68 -7.46
CA LEU A 136 15.72 7.67 -6.65
C LEU A 136 17.22 7.63 -6.97
N SER A 137 17.59 7.70 -8.25
CA SER A 137 18.99 7.66 -8.68
C SER A 137 19.84 8.83 -8.14
N GLU A 138 19.20 9.94 -7.80
CA GLU A 138 19.83 11.16 -7.26
C GLU A 138 19.73 11.26 -5.72
N SER A 139 18.93 10.40 -5.09
CA SER A 139 18.60 10.50 -3.65
C SER A 139 19.72 10.05 -2.70
N GLY A 140 20.73 9.34 -3.21
CA GLY A 140 21.76 8.68 -2.40
C GLY A 140 21.33 7.39 -1.70
N LEU A 141 20.06 6.97 -1.84
CA LEU A 141 19.58 5.68 -1.33
C LEU A 141 20.08 4.52 -2.19
N THR A 142 20.62 3.49 -1.56
CA THR A 142 21.02 2.26 -2.26
C THR A 142 19.86 1.26 -2.34
N ASN A 143 19.88 0.40 -3.36
CA ASN A 143 18.91 -0.69 -3.48
C ASN A 143 18.96 -1.67 -2.29
N GLU A 144 20.14 -1.82 -1.67
CA GLU A 144 20.33 -2.63 -0.46
C GLU A 144 19.57 -2.04 0.73
N GLN A 145 19.74 -0.74 1.02
CA GLN A 145 19.00 -0.04 2.08
C GLN A 145 17.49 -0.12 1.87
N ILE A 146 17.02 0.02 0.63
CA ILE A 146 15.60 -0.13 0.28
C ILE A 146 15.13 -1.57 0.52
N GLY A 147 15.95 -2.56 0.18
CA GLY A 147 15.66 -3.98 0.41
C GLY A 147 15.55 -4.32 1.89
N GLU A 148 16.48 -3.83 2.71
CA GLU A 148 16.49 -3.97 4.16
C GLU A 148 15.26 -3.31 4.80
N ALA A 149 14.96 -2.07 4.41
CA ALA A 149 13.76 -1.36 4.85
C ALA A 149 12.49 -2.13 4.47
N ALA A 150 12.40 -2.68 3.26
CA ALA A 150 11.26 -3.48 2.83
C ALA A 150 11.11 -4.77 3.66
N GLN A 151 12.21 -5.41 4.07
CA GLN A 151 12.17 -6.58 4.95
C GLN A 151 11.70 -6.19 6.36
N LEU A 152 12.22 -5.10 6.91
CA LEU A 152 11.79 -4.59 8.21
C LEU A 152 10.28 -4.28 8.22
N MET A 153 9.78 -3.62 7.18
CA MET A 153 8.36 -3.30 7.04
C MET A 153 7.46 -4.53 6.99
N ARG A 154 7.89 -5.61 6.31
CA ARG A 154 7.15 -6.89 6.31
C ARG A 154 7.11 -7.53 7.69
N ASN A 155 8.24 -7.52 8.40
CA ASN A 155 8.31 -8.03 9.77
C ASN A 155 7.42 -7.23 10.73
N ALA A 156 7.47 -5.89 10.62
CA ALA A 156 6.64 -4.99 11.40
C ALA A 156 5.15 -5.21 11.14
N SER A 157 4.72 -5.40 9.89
CA SER A 157 3.33 -5.74 9.57
C SER A 157 2.85 -6.98 10.34
N GLY A 158 3.63 -8.07 10.35
CA GLY A 158 3.25 -9.29 11.06
C GLY A 158 3.23 -9.12 12.60
N LEU A 159 4.12 -8.29 13.13
CA LEU A 159 4.11 -7.90 14.55
C LEU A 159 2.83 -7.15 14.90
N TYR A 160 2.45 -6.14 14.12
CA TYR A 160 1.23 -5.37 14.32
C TYR A 160 -0.03 -6.23 14.19
N ASP A 161 -0.11 -7.13 13.21
CA ASP A 161 -1.24 -8.03 13.07
C ASP A 161 -1.42 -8.93 14.31
N THR A 162 -0.30 -9.37 14.90
CA THR A 162 -0.32 -10.18 16.13
C THR A 162 -0.75 -9.36 17.33
N ALA A 163 -0.21 -8.15 17.49
CA ALA A 163 -0.58 -7.23 18.57
C ALA A 163 -2.05 -6.79 18.48
N ALA A 164 -2.55 -6.52 17.27
CA ALA A 164 -3.93 -6.13 17.03
C ALA A 164 -4.92 -7.24 17.42
N ARG A 165 -4.62 -8.50 17.07
CA ARG A 165 -5.43 -9.65 17.50
C ARG A 165 -5.47 -9.79 19.03
N ALA A 166 -4.33 -9.62 19.69
CA ALA A 166 -4.28 -9.65 21.15
C ALA A 166 -5.11 -8.52 21.76
N ALA A 167 -5.01 -7.30 21.21
CA ALA A 167 -5.79 -6.15 21.66
C ALA A 167 -7.30 -6.34 21.46
N ALA A 168 -7.74 -6.95 20.36
CA ALA A 168 -9.16 -7.24 20.10
C ALA A 168 -9.78 -8.26 21.06
N SER A 169 -8.96 -9.01 21.81
CA SER A 169 -9.41 -9.98 22.81
C SER A 169 -9.48 -9.44 24.24
N LEU A 170 -9.11 -8.17 24.45
CA LEU A 170 -9.24 -7.44 25.71
C LEU A 170 -10.65 -6.87 25.88
#